data_AF-A0A3B9I515-F1
#
_entry.id   AF-A0A3B9I515-F1
#
_cell.length_a   1.000
_cell.length_b   1.000
_cell.length_c   1.000
_cell.angle_alpha   90.00
_cell.angle_beta   90.00
_cell.angle_gamma   90.00
#
_symmetry.space_group_name_H-M   'P 1'
#
loop_
_entity.id
_entity.type
_entity.pdbx_description
1 polymer ?
#
loop_
_entity_poly.entity_id
_entity_poly.type
_entity_poly.pdbx_seq_one_letter_code
_entity_poly.pdbx_strand_id
1 'polypeptide(L)'
;MRTKKTWIHLMITAGACDPSKEDRRVTQAYSAEYIDKYEVIDIAWAINPGLLDADQEKQYAEYKKARNMFAREMRKDGWEIECSSYVNIWDQQIFKLEGKRPMHTTPISPVQEALSI
;
A
#
# COMPACT_ATOMS: atom_id res chain seq x y z
N MET A 1 -4.70 -1.80 -17.08
CA MET A 1 -4.63 -1.22 -15.72
C MET A 1 -4.47 -2.35 -14.72
N ARG A 2 -3.44 -2.34 -13.87
CA ARG A 2 -3.18 -3.40 -12.89
C ARG A 2 -4.19 -3.34 -11.73
N THR A 3 -4.51 -4.50 -11.16
CA THR A 3 -5.42 -4.61 -10.00
C THR A 3 -4.68 -4.39 -8.68
N LYS A 4 -5.41 -4.17 -7.58
CA LYS A 4 -4.84 -4.16 -6.23
C LYS A 4 -3.99 -5.41 -5.96
N LYS A 5 -4.51 -6.59 -6.27
CA LYS A 5 -3.82 -7.88 -6.09
C LYS A 5 -2.53 -7.97 -6.92
N THR A 6 -2.56 -7.47 -8.15
CA THR A 6 -1.37 -7.41 -9.02
C THR A 6 -0.30 -6.51 -8.42
N TRP A 7 -0.68 -5.34 -7.89
CA TRP A 7 0.27 -4.42 -7.25
C TRP A 7 0.92 -5.00 -6.00
N ILE A 8 0.12 -5.56 -5.11
CA ILE A 8 0.62 -6.24 -3.90
C ILE A 8 1.61 -7.34 -4.28
N HIS A 9 1.29 -8.17 -5.28
CA HIS A 9 2.19 -9.20 -5.75
C HIS A 9 3.52 -8.65 -6.31
N LEU A 10 3.48 -7.59 -7.12
CA LEU A 10 4.68 -6.95 -7.65
C LEU A 10 5.57 -6.37 -6.53
N MET A 11 4.94 -5.79 -5.50
CA MET A 11 5.65 -5.24 -4.34
C MET A 11 6.29 -6.36 -3.52
N ILE A 12 5.58 -7.49 -3.30
CA ILE A 12 6.14 -8.66 -2.63
C ILE A 12 7.35 -9.22 -3.40
N THR A 13 7.20 -9.44 -4.71
CA THR A 13 8.26 -10.00 -5.57
C THR A 13 9.50 -9.08 -5.63
N ALA A 14 9.31 -7.76 -5.53
CA ALA A 14 10.41 -6.81 -5.47
C ALA A 14 11.13 -6.77 -4.11
N GLY A 15 10.75 -7.61 -3.14
CA GLY A 15 11.21 -7.52 -1.75
C GLY A 15 10.71 -6.26 -1.04
N ALA A 16 9.74 -5.57 -1.64
CA ALA A 16 9.15 -4.32 -1.18
C ALA A 16 7.81 -4.55 -0.45
N CYS A 17 7.44 -5.77 -0.10
CA CYS A 17 6.43 -6.02 0.90
C CYS A 17 6.70 -7.43 1.39
N ASP A 18 7.09 -7.59 2.65
CA ASP A 18 7.14 -8.93 3.21
C ASP A 18 5.69 -9.28 3.64
N PRO A 19 5.02 -10.25 3.00
CA PRO A 19 3.65 -10.60 3.34
C PRO A 19 3.52 -11.16 4.77
N SER A 20 4.64 -11.54 5.40
CA SER A 20 4.70 -11.93 6.82
C SER A 20 4.98 -10.77 7.77
N LYS A 21 5.34 -9.58 7.26
CA LYS A 21 5.62 -8.36 8.04
C LYS A 21 4.65 -7.23 7.75
N GLU A 22 3.42 -7.55 7.39
CA GLU A 22 2.32 -6.59 7.47
C GLU A 22 2.15 -6.20 8.94
N ASP A 23 2.91 -5.19 9.39
CA ASP A 23 2.82 -4.73 10.77
C ASP A 23 1.52 -3.95 10.91
N ARG A 24 0.52 -4.61 11.48
CA ARG A 24 -0.80 -4.06 11.78
C ARG A 24 -0.73 -2.74 12.58
N ARG A 25 0.40 -2.44 13.22
CA ARG A 25 0.63 -1.19 13.96
C ARG A 25 1.02 -0.01 13.06
N VAL A 26 1.40 -0.27 11.82
CA VAL A 26 1.79 0.75 10.83
C VAL A 26 0.70 0.95 9.78
N THR A 27 -0.18 -0.03 9.62
CA THR A 27 -1.36 0.07 8.74
C THR A 27 -2.42 1.00 9.32
N GLN A 28 -2.93 1.90 8.51
CA GLN A 28 -4.03 2.78 8.87
C GLN A 28 -5.36 2.02 8.93
N ALA A 29 -6.16 2.30 9.96
CA ALA A 29 -7.55 1.86 10.00
C ALA A 29 -8.41 2.77 9.12
N TYR A 30 -9.07 2.20 8.13
CA TYR A 30 -10.01 2.91 7.26
C TYR A 30 -11.45 2.68 7.74
N SER A 31 -12.32 3.69 7.61
CA SER A 31 -13.74 3.52 7.89
C SER A 31 -14.41 2.58 6.87
N ALA A 32 -15.50 1.92 7.28
CA ALA A 32 -16.29 1.05 6.39
C ALA A 32 -16.73 1.77 5.11
N GLU A 33 -17.26 3.00 5.25
CA GLU A 33 -17.67 3.82 4.10
C GLU A 33 -16.52 4.12 3.13
N TYR A 34 -15.29 4.23 3.64
CA TYR A 34 -14.12 4.50 2.81
C TYR A 34 -13.68 3.26 2.03
N ILE A 35 -13.66 2.09 2.67
CA ILE A 35 -13.30 0.82 2.00
C ILE A 35 -14.38 0.36 1.00
N ASP A 36 -15.63 0.77 1.17
CA ASP A 36 -16.72 0.51 0.22
C ASP A 36 -16.60 1.34 -1.06
N LYS A 37 -16.05 2.55 -0.95
CA LYS A 37 -15.88 3.49 -2.08
C LYS A 37 -14.54 3.35 -2.78
N TYR A 38 -13.50 2.89 -2.09
CA TYR A 38 -12.13 2.89 -2.58
C TYR A 38 -11.43 1.55 -2.40
N GLU A 39 -10.71 1.14 -3.44
CA GLU A 39 -9.65 0.16 -3.26
C GLU A 39 -8.42 0.87 -2.69
N VAL A 40 -7.92 0.38 -1.55
CA VAL A 40 -6.78 0.98 -0.86
C VAL A 40 -5.62 -0.01 -0.77
N ILE A 41 -4.40 0.50 -0.96
CA ILE A 41 -3.13 -0.15 -0.67
C ILE A 41 -2.41 0.74 0.33
N ASP A 42 -2.11 0.22 1.51
CA ASP A 42 -1.30 0.89 2.53
C ASP A 42 -0.14 -0.03 2.88
N ILE A 43 1.09 0.39 2.53
CA ILE A 43 2.30 -0.38 2.74
C ILE A 43 3.34 0.51 3.38
N ALA A 44 4.02 -0.04 4.38
CA ALA A 44 5.12 0.61 5.06
C ALA A 44 6.34 -0.31 5.17
N TRP A 45 7.51 0.25 4.88
CA TRP A 45 8.81 -0.36 5.15
C TRP A 45 9.39 0.22 6.42
N ALA A 46 9.64 -0.63 7.41
CA ALA A 46 10.30 -0.25 8.64
C ALA A 46 11.75 -0.73 8.65
N ILE A 47 12.66 0.16 9.00
CA ILE A 47 14.07 -0.17 9.26
C ILE A 47 14.32 0.06 10.74
N ASN A 48 14.76 -1.01 11.41
CA ASN A 48 15.14 -0.96 12.80
C ASN A 48 16.48 -0.22 12.94
N PRO A 49 16.62 0.69 13.92
CA PRO A 49 17.85 1.44 14.15
C PRO A 49 19.00 0.58 14.73
N GLY A 50 18.85 -0.74 14.77
CA GLY A 50 19.61 -1.63 15.64
C GLY A 50 21.08 -1.88 15.32
N LEU A 51 21.58 -1.61 14.11
CA LEU A 51 23.00 -1.77 13.78
C LEU A 51 23.40 -0.72 12.74
N LEU A 52 24.19 0.27 13.20
CA LEU A 52 24.79 1.35 12.42
C LEU A 52 25.91 0.82 11.52
N ASP A 53 25.54 0.08 10.48
CA ASP A 53 26.46 -0.30 9.41
C ASP A 53 26.05 0.38 8.11
N ALA A 54 26.98 0.57 7.17
CA ALA A 54 26.75 1.16 5.85
C ALA A 54 25.56 0.52 5.07
N ASP A 55 25.13 -0.68 5.49
CA ASP A 55 23.95 -1.38 4.99
C ASP A 55 22.62 -0.66 5.31
N GLN A 56 22.53 0.15 6.37
CA GLN A 56 21.32 0.90 6.71
C GLN A 56 21.04 2.04 5.71
N GLU A 57 22.06 2.84 5.38
CA GLU A 57 21.91 3.92 4.38
C GLU A 57 21.56 3.36 3.00
N LYS A 58 22.14 2.20 2.66
CA LYS A 58 21.81 1.47 1.44
C LYS A 58 20.35 1.01 1.45
N GLN A 59 19.87 0.42 2.55
CA GLN A 59 18.46 0.05 2.71
C GLN A 59 17.52 1.27 2.63
N TYR A 60 17.91 2.42 3.20
CA TYR A 60 17.13 3.67 3.10
C TYR A 60 16.97 4.10 1.64
N ALA A 61 18.08 4.09 0.89
CA ALA A 61 18.08 4.44 -0.53
C ALA A 61 17.25 3.45 -1.35
N GLU A 62 17.37 2.14 -1.08
CA GLU A 62 16.63 1.08 -1.75
C GLU A 62 15.12 1.19 -1.51
N TYR A 63 14.68 1.34 -0.26
CA TYR A 63 13.25 1.47 0.07
C TYR A 63 12.65 2.76 -0.46
N LYS A 64 13.37 3.88 -0.37
CA LYS A 64 12.93 5.15 -0.97
C LYS A 64 12.82 5.04 -2.49
N LYS A 65 13.77 4.37 -3.16
CA LYS A 65 13.76 4.13 -4.60
C LYS A 65 12.60 3.22 -5.01
N ALA A 66 12.41 2.09 -4.32
CA ALA A 66 11.32 1.15 -4.56
C ALA A 66 9.96 1.85 -4.39
N ARG A 67 9.74 2.56 -3.28
CA ARG A 67 8.53 3.35 -3.04
C ARG A 67 8.24 4.31 -4.19
N ASN A 68 9.23 5.12 -4.57
CA ASN A 68 9.05 6.14 -5.60
C ASN A 68 8.78 5.51 -6.98
N MET A 69 9.40 4.37 -7.29
CA MET A 69 9.15 3.60 -8.50
C MET A 69 7.69 3.10 -8.52
N PHE A 70 7.23 2.44 -7.46
CA PHE A 70 5.85 1.97 -7.36
C PHE A 70 4.85 3.12 -7.43
N ALA A 71 5.09 4.21 -6.70
CA ALA A 71 4.23 5.38 -6.72
C ALA A 71 4.08 5.97 -8.12
N ARG A 72 5.18 6.07 -8.88
CA ARG A 72 5.15 6.54 -10.27
C ARG A 72 4.34 5.63 -11.17
N GLU A 73 4.56 4.32 -11.08
CA GLU A 73 3.88 3.35 -11.95
C GLU A 73 2.40 3.17 -11.58
N MET A 74 2.04 3.25 -10.30
CA MET A 74 0.66 3.23 -9.84
C MET A 74 -0.12 4.48 -10.29
N ARG A 75 0.51 5.66 -10.27
CA ARG A 75 -0.12 6.89 -10.81
C ARG A 75 -0.44 6.76 -12.29
N LYS A 76 0.41 6.10 -13.09
CA LYS A 76 0.11 5.79 -14.51
C LYS A 76 -1.08 4.85 -14.67
N ASP A 77 -1.30 3.98 -13.68
CA ASP A 77 -2.44 3.07 -13.60
C ASP A 77 -3.68 3.73 -12.94
N GLY A 78 -3.69 5.06 -12.78
CA GLY A 78 -4.85 5.82 -12.28
C GLY A 78 -5.05 5.81 -10.76
N TRP A 79 -4.02 5.41 -9.99
CA TRP A 79 -4.08 5.47 -8.53
C TRP A 79 -3.69 6.86 -8.02
N GLU A 80 -4.40 7.35 -7.01
CA GLU A 80 -3.98 8.47 -6.19
C GLU A 80 -2.98 7.96 -5.15
N ILE A 81 -1.73 8.42 -5.24
CA ILE A 81 -0.64 7.95 -4.38
C ILE A 81 -0.07 9.06 -3.51
N GLU A 82 -0.03 8.80 -2.20
CA GLU A 82 0.72 9.54 -1.19
C GLU A 82 1.94 8.75 -0.72
N CYS A 83 3.03 9.46 -0.43
CA CYS A 83 4.27 8.86 0.04
C CYS A 83 4.82 9.68 1.21
N SER A 84 5.11 9.03 2.33
CA SER A 84 5.69 9.67 3.49
C SER A 84 6.91 8.90 4.01
N SER A 85 7.77 9.60 4.74
CA SER A 85 8.91 9.04 5.45
C SER A 85 8.99 9.70 6.81
N TYR A 86 9.00 8.90 7.88
CA TYR A 86 8.99 9.40 9.25
C TYR A 86 9.61 8.37 10.19
N VAL A 87 10.04 8.80 11.37
CA VAL A 87 10.45 7.91 12.46
C VAL A 87 9.21 7.65 13.33
N ASN A 88 8.91 6.38 13.61
CA ASN A 88 7.78 6.04 14.48
C ASN A 88 8.17 6.07 15.97
N ILE A 89 7.20 5.81 16.85
CA ILE A 89 7.40 5.84 18.32
C ILE A 89 8.34 4.74 18.85
N TRP A 90 8.78 3.82 18.00
CA TRP A 90 9.72 2.74 18.32
C TRP A 90 11.10 2.97 17.68
N ASP A 91 11.41 4.22 17.32
CA ASP A 91 12.66 4.66 16.67
C ASP A 91 12.94 3.98 15.32
N GLN A 92 11.93 3.38 14.68
CA GLN A 92 12.09 2.79 13.36
C GLN A 92 11.91 3.85 12.28
N GLN A 93 12.81 3.88 11.31
CA GLN A 93 12.61 4.68 10.10
C GLN A 93 11.57 3.99 9.22
N ILE A 94 10.47 4.70 8.97
CA ILE A 94 9.36 4.25 8.13
C ILE A 94 9.42 4.94 6.76
N PHE A 95 9.17 4.16 5.72
CA PHE A 95 8.85 4.64 4.37
C PHE A 95 7.46 4.11 4.03
N LYS A 96 6.48 5.00 3.82
CA LYS A 96 5.09 4.61 3.59
C LYS A 96 4.65 4.95 2.16
N LEU A 97 3.88 4.06 1.54
CA LEU A 97 3.16 4.27 0.30
C LEU A 97 1.68 3.99 0.54
N GLU A 98 0.87 5.02 0.34
CA GLU A 98 -0.59 4.90 0.40
C GLU A 98 -1.16 5.17 -0.98
N GLY A 99 -1.91 4.21 -1.49
CA GLY A 99 -2.58 4.30 -2.77
C GLY A 99 -4.06 4.06 -2.64
N LYS A 100 -4.86 4.90 -3.27
CA LYS A 100 -6.30 4.69 -3.40
C LYS A 100 -6.78 4.89 -4.83
N ARG A 101 -7.86 4.20 -5.18
CA ARG A 101 -8.63 4.48 -6.39
C ARG A 101 -10.11 4.13 -6.15
N PRO A 102 -11.06 4.78 -6.83
CA PRO A 102 -12.47 4.42 -6.73
C PRO A 102 -12.68 2.94 -7.04
N MET A 103 -13.50 2.25 -6.26
CA MET A 103 -14.00 0.94 -6.64
C MET A 103 -14.86 1.09 -7.89
N HIS A 104 -14.60 0.27 -8.90
CA HIS A 104 -15.58 0.06 -9.96
C HIS A 104 -16.70 -0.82 -9.39
N THR A 105 -17.59 -0.21 -8.59
CA THR A 105 -18.84 -0.85 -8.22
C THR A 105 -19.64 -1.02 -9.50
N THR A 106 -19.68 -2.25 -10.02
CA THR A 106 -20.70 -2.58 -11.01
C THR A 106 -22.04 -2.43 -10.27
N PRO A 107 -22.95 -1.54 -10.69
CA PRO A 107 -24.23 -1.43 -10.01
C PRO A 107 -24.90 -2.80 -10.06
N ILE A 108 -25.34 -3.29 -8.89
CA ILE A 108 -26.22 -4.46 -8.83
C ILE A 108 -27.45 -4.06 -9.63
N SER A 109 -27.60 -4.64 -10.82
CA SER A 109 -28.77 -4.38 -11.66
C SER A 109 -30.02 -4.76 -10.86
N PRO A 110 -31.01 -3.87 -10.70
CA PRO A 110 -32.20 -4.10 -9.86
C PRO A 110 -33.14 -5.20 -10.40
N VAL A 111 -32.71 -6.02 -11.36
CA VAL A 111 -33.53 -7.03 -12.02
C VAL A 111 -33.64 -8.34 -11.21
N GLN A 112 -32.77 -8.58 -10.21
CA GLN A 112 -32.80 -9.84 -9.45
C GLN A 112 -33.78 -9.88 -8.26
N GLU A 113 -34.33 -8.73 -7.82
CA GLU A 113 -35.33 -8.71 -6.75
C GLU A 113 -36.74 -9.12 -7.24
N ALA A 114 -36.98 -9.13 -8.55
CA ALA A 114 -38.29 -9.46 -9.14
C ALA A 114 -38.55 -10.96 -9.33
N LEU A 115 -37.60 -11.84 -8.97
CA LEU A 115 -37.74 -13.31 -9.17
C LEU A 115 -37.81 -14.11 -7.86
N SER A 116 -37.89 -13.44 -6.72
CA SER A 116 -38.18 -14.10 -5.43
C SER A 116 -39.64 -13.86 -5.05
N ILE A 117 -40.55 -14.42 -5.86
CA ILE A 117 -41.95 -14.67 -5.45
C ILE A 117 -41.97 -15.98 -4.67
#